data_AF-A0AAD5FCL7-F1
#
_entry.id   AF-A0AAD5FCL7-F1
#
_cell.length_a   1.000
_cell.length_b   1.000
_cell.length_c   1.000
_cell.angle_alpha   90.00
_cell.angle_beta   90.00
_cell.angle_gamma   90.00
#
_symmetry.space_group_name_H-M   'P 1'
#
loop_
_entity.id
_entity.type
_entity.pdbx_description
1 polymer ?
#
loop_
_entity_poly.entity_id
_entity_poly.type
_entity_poly.pdbx_seq_one_letter_code
_entity_poly.pdbx_strand_id
1 'polypeptide(L)'
;MMAEHQLNASLMIENAKLRCEVEDLKTLKSVVKENLELRSRLDSFSFTNQTLMEKSKMNAGKKPSFQYGDSVLEESSFRAGLITPHHTSSPLKSTQRRSAHPDTLTSVTFSSCNALEGPERLLGEIAFQLERRILSHVFYKQTRLYGFTVQNLQDKILQVSTHPLTGQVDKSYRSELTERYIDIMDRLATGQVDKSYRSELTERYIDIMDRLATLGYNMSLHPPFSEFIINTYGILKNRPDTHTAQENDYNNLVVLQDVMVETAPSALLKDLLVLLSCLFYLSEKDGKSLILW
;
A
#
# COMPACT_ATOMS: atom_id res chain seq x y z
N MET A 1 50.52 21.23 -32.26
CA MET A 1 50.60 21.68 -30.85
C MET A 1 49.21 21.91 -30.24
N MET A 2 48.36 22.84 -30.71
CA MET A 2 47.05 23.09 -30.08
C MET A 2 46.04 21.91 -30.19
N ALA A 3 45.96 21.25 -31.35
CA ALA A 3 45.04 20.12 -31.55
C ALA A 3 45.39 18.88 -30.70
N GLU A 4 46.68 18.63 -30.50
CA GLU A 4 47.19 17.53 -29.68
C GLU A 4 46.93 17.78 -28.19
N HIS A 5 47.06 19.03 -27.74
CA HIS A 5 46.73 19.43 -26.37
C HIS A 5 45.22 19.31 -26.07
N GLN A 6 44.37 19.56 -27.07
CA GLN A 6 42.92 19.43 -26.94
C GLN A 6 42.46 17.97 -26.93
N LEU A 7 43.09 17.11 -27.75
CA LEU A 7 42.86 15.66 -27.72
C LEU A 7 43.27 15.06 -26.37
N ASN A 8 44.42 15.48 -25.85
CA ASN A 8 44.92 14.98 -24.56
C ASN A 8 44.03 15.43 -23.38
N ALA A 9 43.51 16.66 -23.43
CA ALA A 9 42.53 17.14 -22.45
C ALA A 9 41.21 16.37 -22.51
N SER A 10 40.73 16.04 -23.72
CA SER A 10 39.51 15.23 -23.90
C SER A 10 39.70 13.81 -23.36
N LEU A 11 40.84 13.18 -23.64
CA LEU A 11 41.21 11.87 -23.10
C LEU A 11 41.32 11.86 -21.57
N MET A 12 41.81 12.94 -20.96
CA MET A 12 41.86 13.06 -19.50
C MET A 12 40.47 13.13 -18.86
N ILE A 13 39.54 13.87 -19.48
CA ILE A 13 38.15 13.98 -19.00
C ILE A 13 37.44 12.64 -19.13
N GLU A 14 37.63 11.94 -20.25
CA GLU A 14 37.05 10.62 -20.48
C GLU A 14 37.60 9.57 -19.50
N ASN A 15 38.91 9.57 -19.25
CA ASN A 15 39.52 8.71 -18.23
C ASN A 15 39.01 9.02 -16.82
N ALA A 16 38.79 10.29 -16.49
CA ALA A 16 38.19 10.67 -15.20
C ALA A 16 36.75 10.15 -15.08
N LYS A 17 35.96 10.26 -16.15
CA LYS A 17 34.59 9.73 -16.21
C LYS A 17 34.56 8.20 -16.06
N LEU A 18 35.42 7.49 -16.78
CA LEU A 18 35.54 6.03 -16.70
C LEU A 18 35.98 5.58 -15.30
N ARG A 19 36.84 6.34 -14.63
CA ARG A 19 37.21 6.07 -13.23
C ARG A 19 36.02 6.19 -12.28
N CYS A 20 35.21 7.23 -12.43
CA CYS A 20 33.98 7.36 -11.64
C CYS A 20 33.01 6.20 -11.89
N GLU A 21 32.79 5.84 -13.16
CA GLU A 21 31.90 4.73 -13.53
C GLU A 21 32.40 3.39 -12.97
N VAL A 22 33.71 3.16 -12.95
CA VAL A 22 34.30 1.97 -12.31
C VAL A 22 34.07 1.95 -10.80
N GLU A 23 34.13 3.09 -10.11
CA GLU A 23 33.81 3.17 -8.68
C GLU A 23 32.31 2.96 -8.42
N ASP A 24 31.43 3.51 -9.26
CA ASP A 24 29.98 3.27 -9.19
C ASP A 24 29.63 1.79 -9.44
N LEU A 25 30.32 1.14 -10.39
CA LEU A 25 30.15 -0.29 -10.63
C LEU A 25 30.67 -1.15 -9.47
N LYS A 26 31.74 -0.72 -8.77
CA LYS A 26 32.23 -1.40 -7.56
C LYS A 26 31.23 -1.29 -6.42
N THR A 27 30.64 -0.11 -6.20
CA THR A 27 29.60 0.07 -5.17
C THR A 27 28.37 -0.77 -5.49
N LEU A 28 27.89 -0.75 -6.74
CA LEU A 28 26.77 -1.58 -7.18
C LEU A 28 27.07 -3.08 -6.99
N LYS A 29 28.27 -3.54 -7.36
CA LYS A 29 28.70 -4.94 -7.14
C LYS A 29 28.69 -5.31 -5.65
N SER A 30 29.11 -4.40 -4.78
CA SER A 30 29.06 -4.59 -3.33
C SER A 30 27.62 -4.75 -2.83
N VAL A 31 26.72 -3.87 -3.25
CA VAL A 31 25.29 -3.91 -2.88
C VAL A 31 24.60 -5.17 -3.41
N VAL A 32 24.92 -5.60 -4.64
CA VAL A 32 24.38 -6.84 -5.21
C VAL A 32 24.89 -8.07 -4.44
N LYS A 33 26.17 -8.07 -4.05
CA LYS A 33 26.75 -9.15 -3.23
C LYS A 33 26.09 -9.22 -1.85
N GLU A 34 25.90 -8.08 -1.20
CA GLU A 34 25.20 -8.00 0.09
C GLU A 34 23.76 -8.47 -0.03
N ASN A 35 23.03 -8.05 -1.07
CA ASN A 35 21.68 -8.55 -1.33
C ASN A 35 21.62 -10.06 -1.55
N LEU A 36 22.62 -10.63 -2.25
CA LEU A 36 22.73 -12.08 -2.44
C LEU A 36 22.99 -12.80 -1.11
N GLU A 37 23.85 -12.24 -0.25
CA GLU A 37 24.13 -12.78 1.08
C GLU A 37 22.91 -12.70 2.00
N LEU A 38 22.18 -11.58 1.98
CA LEU A 38 20.93 -11.41 2.73
C LEU A 38 19.86 -12.41 2.27
N ARG A 39 19.73 -12.66 0.96
CA ARG A 39 18.85 -13.69 0.41
C ARG A 39 19.26 -15.09 0.85
N SER A 40 20.55 -15.42 0.79
CA SER A 40 21.06 -16.70 1.26
C SER A 40 20.86 -16.91 2.77
N ARG A 41 20.99 -15.84 3.56
CA ARG A 41 20.66 -15.87 5.00
C ARG A 41 19.17 -16.10 5.24
N LEU A 42 18.30 -15.46 4.48
CA LEU A 42 16.85 -15.67 4.57
C LEU A 42 16.46 -17.10 4.20
N ASP A 43 17.05 -17.67 3.15
CA ASP A 43 16.86 -19.06 2.75
C ASP A 43 17.36 -20.04 3.83
N SER A 44 18.48 -19.72 4.48
CA SER A 44 19.04 -20.51 5.59
C SER A 44 18.14 -20.46 6.84
N PHE A 45 17.57 -19.30 7.14
CA PHE A 45 16.56 -19.16 8.21
C PHE A 45 15.28 -19.93 7.87
N SER A 46 14.83 -19.90 6.62
CA SER A 46 13.68 -20.67 6.13
C SER A 46 13.91 -22.19 6.26
N PHE A 47 15.10 -22.67 5.89
CA PHE A 47 15.48 -24.08 6.00
C PHE A 47 15.61 -24.55 7.47
N THR A 48 16.10 -23.68 8.35
CA THR A 48 16.18 -23.96 9.80
C THR A 48 14.79 -24.08 10.42
N ASN A 49 13.86 -23.22 10.00
CA ASN A 49 12.44 -23.29 10.41
C ASN A 49 11.74 -24.53 9.83
N GLN A 50 12.05 -24.93 8.60
CA GLN A 50 11.51 -26.15 7.99
C GLN A 50 12.01 -27.43 8.70
N THR A 51 13.28 -27.46 9.11
CA THR A 51 13.87 -28.60 9.85
C THR A 51 13.34 -28.70 11.29
N LEU A 52 13.02 -27.56 11.93
CA LEU A 52 12.38 -27.54 13.25
C LEU A 52 10.91 -28.02 13.19
N MET A 53 10.21 -27.72 12.10
CA MET A 53 8.82 -28.12 11.84
C MET A 53 8.66 -29.57 11.40
N GLU A 54 9.71 -30.23 10.92
CA GLU A 54 9.69 -31.66 10.58
C GLU A 54 9.82 -32.57 11.82
N LYS A 55 10.47 -32.11 12.89
CA LYS A 55 10.57 -32.86 14.16
C LYS A 55 9.26 -32.88 14.97
N SER A 56 8.28 -32.03 14.66
CA SER A 56 7.00 -31.96 15.39
C SER A 56 5.83 -32.65 14.69
N LYS A 57 6.02 -33.22 13.49
CA LYS A 57 4.93 -33.82 12.67
C LYS A 57 4.74 -35.33 12.82
N MET A 58 4.92 -35.86 14.03
CA MET A 58 4.42 -37.19 14.40
C MET A 58 3.50 -37.02 15.60
N ASN A 59 2.31 -36.42 15.39
CA ASN A 59 1.07 -36.71 16.13
C ASN A 59 -0.11 -35.83 15.64
N ALA A 60 -1.19 -36.52 15.23
CA ALA A 60 -2.59 -36.09 15.14
C ALA A 60 -3.03 -34.97 14.16
N GLY A 61 -3.66 -35.40 13.05
CA GLY A 61 -5.11 -35.20 12.81
C GLY A 61 -5.68 -33.81 12.43
N LYS A 62 -6.10 -33.71 11.16
CA LYS A 62 -7.12 -32.81 10.54
C LYS A 62 -6.77 -31.32 10.30
N LYS A 63 -6.88 -30.97 9.02
CA LYS A 63 -6.78 -29.66 8.30
C LYS A 63 -7.88 -28.64 8.73
N PRO A 64 -7.75 -27.30 8.50
CA PRO A 64 -7.32 -26.70 7.23
C PRO A 64 -6.28 -25.57 7.24
N SER A 65 -5.41 -25.69 6.24
CA SER A 65 -4.69 -24.68 5.44
C SER A 65 -4.99 -23.20 5.72
N PHE A 66 -4.06 -22.52 6.38
CA PHE A 66 -3.80 -21.09 6.18
C PHE A 66 -2.39 -20.94 5.62
N GLN A 67 -2.31 -20.67 4.31
CA GLN A 67 -1.08 -20.30 3.62
C GLN A 67 -0.89 -18.79 3.76
N TYR A 68 0.19 -18.37 4.41
CA TYR A 68 0.70 -17.01 4.26
C TYR A 68 1.42 -16.97 2.91
N GLY A 69 0.69 -16.61 1.86
CA GLY A 69 1.25 -16.34 0.54
C GLY A 69 1.68 -14.88 0.48
N ASP A 70 3.00 -14.67 0.52
CA ASP A 70 3.65 -13.42 0.19
C ASP A 70 3.37 -13.11 -1.29
N SER A 71 2.43 -12.21 -1.54
CA SER A 71 2.01 -11.81 -2.89
C SER A 71 3.01 -10.82 -3.48
N VAL A 72 4.20 -11.32 -3.81
CA VAL A 72 4.92 -10.79 -4.98
C VAL A 72 4.13 -11.27 -6.19
N LEU A 73 3.29 -10.40 -6.72
CA LEU A 73 2.50 -10.64 -7.92
C LEU A 73 3.44 -10.93 -9.08
N GLU A 74 3.53 -12.20 -9.44
CA GLU A 74 4.23 -12.69 -10.62
C GLU A 74 3.50 -12.18 -11.87
N GLU A 75 4.15 -11.25 -12.57
CA GLU A 75 3.70 -10.54 -13.79
C GLU A 75 3.23 -11.49 -14.92
N SER A 76 3.64 -12.75 -14.86
CA SER A 76 3.30 -13.83 -15.79
C SER A 76 1.82 -14.25 -15.75
N SER A 77 1.12 -14.05 -14.63
CA SER A 77 -0.25 -14.54 -14.42
C SER A 77 -1.36 -13.60 -14.94
N PHE A 78 -1.05 -12.33 -15.21
CA PHE A 78 -2.03 -11.34 -15.69
C PHE A 78 -2.38 -11.49 -17.19
N ARG A 79 -1.51 -12.15 -17.98
CA ARG A 79 -1.69 -12.28 -19.44
C ARG A 79 -2.67 -13.38 -19.86
N ALA A 80 -2.99 -14.33 -18.97
CA ALA A 80 -3.76 -15.53 -19.35
C ALA A 80 -5.27 -15.30 -19.52
N GLY A 81 -5.82 -14.19 -19.03
CA GLY A 81 -7.26 -13.91 -19.04
C GLY A 81 -7.79 -12.97 -20.14
N LEU A 82 -6.92 -12.41 -20.99
CA LEU A 82 -7.23 -11.25 -21.84
C LEU A 82 -7.51 -11.56 -23.32
N ILE A 83 -8.14 -12.69 -23.65
CA ILE A 83 -8.55 -12.96 -25.04
C ILE A 83 -10.03 -13.35 -25.12
N THR A 84 -10.87 -12.37 -25.45
CA THR A 84 -11.86 -12.47 -26.55
C THR A 84 -12.16 -11.07 -27.10
N PRO A 85 -11.87 -10.78 -28.38
CA PRO A 85 -12.20 -9.50 -29.00
C PRO A 85 -13.66 -9.54 -29.47
N HIS A 86 -14.54 -8.78 -28.81
CA HIS A 86 -15.87 -8.52 -29.35
C HIS A 86 -15.89 -7.15 -30.01
N HIS A 87 -16.03 -7.22 -31.33
CA HIS A 87 -16.10 -6.13 -32.28
C HIS A 87 -17.28 -5.19 -32.00
N THR A 88 -17.05 -3.93 -32.31
CA THR A 88 -17.98 -2.81 -32.31
C THR A 88 -19.18 -3.02 -33.24
N SER A 89 -20.40 -2.76 -32.78
CA SER A 89 -21.46 -2.14 -33.59
C SER A 89 -22.69 -1.78 -32.74
N SER A 90 -23.00 -0.49 -32.71
CA SER A 90 -24.22 0.11 -32.15
C SER A 90 -25.47 -0.23 -32.96
N PRO A 91 -26.69 -0.07 -32.38
CA PRO A 91 -27.84 0.36 -33.19
C PRO A 91 -28.55 1.59 -32.61
N LEU A 92 -28.82 2.54 -33.51
CA LEU A 92 -29.73 3.67 -33.35
C LEU A 92 -31.12 3.23 -32.90
N LYS A 93 -31.75 3.95 -31.96
CA LYS A 93 -33.20 4.21 -31.99
C LYS A 93 -33.52 5.63 -31.50
N SER A 94 -34.45 6.20 -32.26
CA SER A 94 -34.92 7.58 -32.28
C SER A 94 -36.24 7.76 -31.51
N THR A 95 -36.51 9.02 -31.14
CA THR A 95 -37.84 9.68 -31.14
C THR A 95 -38.64 9.78 -29.82
N GLN A 96 -39.20 10.99 -29.65
CA GLN A 96 -40.29 11.49 -28.76
C GLN A 96 -39.90 11.99 -27.35
N ARG A 97 -39.76 13.30 -27.04
CA ARG A 97 -40.58 14.56 -27.07
C ARG A 97 -41.49 14.80 -25.83
N ARG A 98 -41.19 15.93 -25.15
CA ARG A 98 -41.99 16.84 -24.26
C ARG A 98 -42.21 16.37 -22.81
N SER A 99 -42.18 17.18 -21.74
CA SER A 99 -42.48 18.63 -21.51
C SER A 99 -41.75 19.18 -20.24
N ALA A 100 -41.22 20.42 -20.20
CA ALA A 100 -41.71 21.65 -19.48
C ALA A 100 -42.34 21.38 -18.08
N HIS A 101 -41.98 21.99 -16.94
CA HIS A 101 -41.38 23.27 -16.54
C HIS A 101 -40.72 23.17 -15.14
N PRO A 102 -39.95 24.18 -14.67
CA PRO A 102 -39.12 24.15 -13.46
C PRO A 102 -39.82 24.75 -12.23
N ASP A 103 -39.36 24.41 -11.03
CA ASP A 103 -38.91 25.41 -10.04
C ASP A 103 -38.36 24.75 -8.75
N THR A 104 -37.05 24.97 -8.55
CA THR A 104 -36.47 25.58 -7.33
C THR A 104 -36.25 24.72 -6.06
N LEU A 105 -34.95 24.44 -5.89
CA LEU A 105 -34.13 24.44 -4.67
C LEU A 105 -33.96 23.15 -3.82
N THR A 106 -32.72 22.66 -3.94
CA THR A 106 -31.88 22.10 -2.86
C THR A 106 -32.14 20.66 -2.42
N SER A 107 -31.73 19.75 -3.31
CA SER A 107 -30.85 18.68 -2.90
C SER A 107 -30.02 18.34 -4.13
N VAL A 108 -28.71 18.59 -4.09
CA VAL A 108 -27.80 17.93 -5.03
C VAL A 108 -27.74 16.47 -4.60
N THR A 109 -28.86 15.80 -4.83
CA THR A 109 -28.90 14.37 -5.06
C THR A 109 -27.88 14.11 -6.15
N PHE A 110 -27.06 13.07 -5.94
CA PHE A 110 -26.18 12.48 -6.93
C PHE A 110 -27.01 12.00 -8.14
N SER A 111 -27.54 12.93 -8.91
CA SER A 111 -28.31 12.70 -10.13
C SER A 111 -27.32 12.70 -11.27
N SER A 112 -26.71 11.53 -11.45
CA SER A 112 -26.66 10.81 -12.72
C SER A 112 -25.31 10.10 -12.87
N CYS A 113 -25.26 8.87 -12.39
CA CYS A 113 -24.52 7.83 -13.11
C CYS A 113 -25.28 6.51 -13.03
N ASN A 114 -26.51 6.51 -13.55
CA ASN A 114 -27.10 5.29 -14.09
C ASN A 114 -26.33 4.94 -15.39
N ALA A 115 -25.07 4.52 -15.26
CA ALA A 115 -24.24 4.07 -16.39
C ALA A 115 -22.96 3.30 -15.98
N LEU A 116 -22.81 2.84 -14.73
CA LEU A 116 -21.74 1.87 -14.43
C LEU A 116 -22.19 0.49 -14.90
N GLU A 117 -22.20 0.29 -16.23
CA GLU A 117 -22.07 -1.05 -16.80
C GLU A 117 -20.78 -1.68 -16.26
N GLY A 118 -20.89 -2.51 -15.23
CA GLY A 118 -19.78 -3.30 -14.70
C GLY A 118 -18.82 -2.49 -13.80
N PRO A 119 -18.73 -2.79 -12.49
CA PRO A 119 -17.68 -2.22 -11.62
C PRO A 119 -16.26 -2.50 -12.15
N GLU A 120 -16.09 -3.52 -13.00
CA GLU A 120 -14.86 -3.83 -13.71
C GLU A 120 -14.43 -2.73 -14.71
N ARG A 121 -15.38 -2.04 -15.36
CA ARG A 121 -15.06 -0.93 -16.28
C ARG A 121 -14.46 0.26 -15.54
N LEU A 122 -14.82 0.46 -14.27
CA LEU A 122 -14.26 1.50 -13.44
C LEU A 122 -12.75 1.30 -13.24
N LEU A 123 -12.28 0.05 -13.09
CA LEU A 123 -10.86 -0.25 -12.97
C LEU A 123 -10.09 0.17 -14.23
N GLY A 124 -10.64 -0.16 -15.39
CA GLY A 124 -10.11 0.28 -16.69
C GLY A 124 -10.11 1.81 -16.84
N GLU A 125 -11.18 2.48 -16.40
CA GLU A 125 -11.29 3.93 -16.43
C GLU A 125 -10.27 4.61 -15.51
N ILE A 126 -10.06 4.10 -14.29
CA ILE A 126 -9.05 4.63 -13.36
C ILE A 126 -7.65 4.54 -13.99
N ALA A 127 -7.30 3.37 -14.53
CA ALA A 127 -6.01 3.16 -15.18
C ALA A 127 -5.82 4.09 -16.39
N PHE A 128 -6.86 4.19 -17.24
CA PHE A 128 -6.86 5.08 -18.40
C PHE A 128 -6.68 6.55 -18.01
N GLN A 129 -7.42 7.03 -17.00
CA GLN A 129 -7.34 8.41 -16.55
C GLN A 129 -5.96 8.75 -15.96
N LEU A 130 -5.36 7.82 -15.20
CA LEU A 130 -4.00 7.98 -14.68
C LEU A 130 -3.00 8.12 -15.84
N GLU A 131 -3.03 7.19 -16.80
CA GLU A 131 -2.15 7.20 -17.96
C GLU A 131 -2.30 8.50 -18.77
N ARG A 132 -3.54 8.96 -19.00
CA ARG A 132 -3.79 10.21 -19.72
C ARG A 132 -3.28 11.44 -18.99
N ARG A 133 -3.38 11.48 -17.66
CA ARG A 133 -2.83 12.58 -16.85
C ARG A 133 -1.31 12.61 -16.89
N ILE A 134 -0.65 11.45 -16.82
CA ILE A 134 0.82 11.36 -16.95
C ILE A 134 1.25 11.88 -18.32
N LEU A 135 0.63 11.37 -19.39
CA LEU A 135 0.96 11.77 -20.75
C LEU A 135 0.69 13.26 -21.00
N SER A 136 -0.43 13.79 -20.50
CA SER A 136 -0.76 15.21 -20.63
C SER A 136 0.23 16.11 -19.89
N HIS A 137 0.66 15.70 -18.70
CA HIS A 137 1.65 16.45 -17.92
C HIS A 137 3.01 16.54 -18.63
N VAL A 138 3.48 15.42 -19.18
CA VAL A 138 4.75 15.37 -19.91
C VAL A 138 4.63 16.15 -21.23
N PHE A 139 3.63 15.82 -22.06
CA PHE A 139 3.46 16.37 -23.40
C PHE A 139 2.52 17.59 -23.43
N TYR A 140 2.76 18.57 -22.57
CA TYR A 140 1.86 19.72 -22.35
C TYR A 140 1.57 20.57 -23.60
N LYS A 141 2.45 20.55 -24.61
CA LYS A 141 2.27 21.25 -25.90
C LYS A 141 1.57 20.41 -26.97
N GLN A 142 1.32 19.13 -26.72
CA GLN A 142 0.70 18.22 -27.69
C GLN A 142 -0.80 18.17 -27.47
N THR A 143 -1.57 18.46 -28.52
CA THR A 143 -3.04 18.47 -28.46
C THR A 143 -3.65 17.08 -28.61
N ARG A 144 -2.92 16.13 -29.21
CA ARG A 144 -3.37 14.76 -29.48
C ARG A 144 -2.26 13.78 -29.13
N LEU A 145 -2.62 12.76 -28.34
CA LEU A 145 -1.69 11.77 -27.77
C LEU A 145 -2.04 10.35 -28.22
N TYR A 146 -2.40 10.20 -29.50
CA TYR A 146 -2.76 8.90 -30.08
C TYR A 146 -1.53 8.00 -30.21
N GLY A 147 -1.63 6.78 -29.68
CA GLY A 147 -0.51 5.82 -29.64
C GLY A 147 0.60 6.20 -28.63
N PHE A 148 0.36 7.21 -27.80
CA PHE A 148 1.19 7.51 -26.64
C PHE A 148 0.68 6.66 -25.48
N THR A 149 1.63 6.03 -24.79
CA THR A 149 1.43 5.24 -23.59
C THR A 149 2.56 5.57 -22.62
N VAL A 150 2.38 5.29 -21.33
CA VAL A 150 3.48 5.46 -20.37
C VAL A 150 4.67 4.54 -20.72
N GLN A 151 4.39 3.36 -21.29
CA GLN A 151 5.42 2.38 -21.68
C GLN A 151 6.35 2.88 -22.79
N ASN A 152 5.85 3.60 -23.78
CA ASN A 152 6.64 4.09 -24.92
C ASN A 152 6.99 5.58 -24.83
N LEU A 153 6.89 6.15 -23.63
CA LEU A 153 7.00 7.60 -23.42
C LEU A 153 8.37 8.15 -23.83
N GLN A 154 9.46 7.44 -23.54
CA GLN A 154 10.82 7.87 -23.92
C GLN A 154 10.99 7.98 -25.44
N ASP A 155 10.48 7.01 -26.18
CA ASP A 155 10.48 7.03 -27.64
C ASP A 155 9.64 8.20 -28.16
N LYS A 156 8.51 8.47 -27.50
CA LYS A 156 7.64 9.60 -27.84
C LYS A 156 8.28 10.95 -27.56
N ILE A 157 9.05 11.10 -26.47
CA ILE A 157 9.84 12.30 -26.20
C ILE A 157 10.84 12.54 -27.33
N LEU A 158 11.57 11.50 -27.75
CA LEU A 158 12.52 11.61 -28.85
C LEU A 158 11.80 11.96 -30.16
N GLN A 159 10.67 11.30 -30.44
CA GLN A 159 9.89 11.52 -31.65
C GLN A 159 9.40 12.97 -31.76
N VAL A 160 8.77 13.50 -30.72
CA VAL A 160 8.18 14.86 -30.77
C VAL A 160 9.22 15.96 -30.70
N SER A 161 10.41 15.66 -30.18
CA SER A 161 11.55 16.60 -30.16
C SER A 161 12.38 16.54 -31.44
N THR A 162 12.14 15.58 -32.34
CA THR A 162 12.88 15.48 -33.61
C THR A 162 12.11 16.17 -34.72
N HIS A 163 12.78 17.10 -35.40
CA HIS A 163 12.18 17.80 -36.52
C HIS A 163 12.00 16.86 -37.73
N PRO A 164 10.79 16.72 -38.30
CA PRO A 164 10.46 15.64 -39.24
C PRO A 164 11.23 15.70 -40.57
N LEU A 165 11.63 16.90 -41.00
CA LEU A 165 12.32 17.10 -42.28
C LEU A 165 13.86 17.08 -42.18
N THR A 166 14.40 17.39 -41.00
CA THR A 166 15.86 17.56 -40.83
C THR A 166 16.46 16.45 -39.98
N GLY A 167 15.63 15.68 -39.26
CA GLY A 167 16.08 14.68 -38.29
C GLY A 167 16.81 15.28 -37.08
N GLN A 168 16.90 16.61 -36.99
CA GLN A 168 17.59 17.27 -35.89
C GLN A 168 16.71 17.29 -34.64
N VAL A 169 17.30 16.93 -33.52
CA VAL A 169 16.62 16.92 -32.22
C VAL A 169 16.72 18.31 -31.59
N ASP A 170 15.58 18.87 -31.24
CA ASP A 170 15.50 20.02 -30.34
C ASP A 170 15.91 19.58 -28.92
N LYS A 171 17.17 19.84 -28.58
CA LYS A 171 17.76 19.44 -27.30
C LYS A 171 17.07 20.12 -26.12
N SER A 172 16.68 21.39 -26.28
CA SER A 172 16.05 22.16 -25.21
C SER A 172 14.65 21.63 -24.91
N TYR A 173 13.85 21.41 -25.95
CA TYR A 173 12.51 20.86 -25.79
C TYR A 173 12.55 19.40 -25.30
N ARG A 174 13.49 18.59 -25.79
CA ARG A 174 13.71 17.23 -25.28
C ARG A 174 14.04 17.23 -23.79
N SER A 175 14.93 18.10 -23.35
CA SER A 175 15.33 18.21 -21.94
C SER A 175 14.13 18.55 -21.07
N GLU A 176 13.30 19.52 -21.49
CA GLU A 176 12.10 19.93 -20.78
C GLU A 176 11.10 18.78 -20.60
N LEU A 177 10.80 18.03 -21.67
CA LEU A 177 9.89 16.88 -21.58
C LEU A 177 10.44 15.78 -20.66
N THR A 178 11.76 15.57 -20.70
CA THR A 178 12.44 14.58 -19.85
C THR A 178 12.38 14.97 -18.38
N GLU A 179 12.59 16.24 -18.07
CA GLU A 179 12.49 16.77 -16.70
C GLU A 179 11.07 16.62 -16.14
N ARG A 180 10.03 16.97 -16.92
CA ARG A 180 8.63 16.77 -16.52
C ARG A 180 8.30 15.31 -16.27
N TYR A 181 8.85 14.40 -17.09
CA TYR A 181 8.68 12.97 -16.88
C TYR A 181 9.32 12.50 -15.58
N ILE A 182 10.53 12.95 -15.27
CA ILE A 182 11.21 12.61 -14.02
C ILE A 182 10.43 13.16 -12.82
N ASP A 183 10.00 14.43 -12.85
CA ASP A 183 9.20 15.05 -11.78
C ASP A 183 7.93 14.26 -11.48
N ILE A 184 7.12 13.96 -12.50
CA ILE A 184 5.86 13.26 -12.27
C ILE A 184 6.10 11.83 -11.78
N MET A 185 7.13 11.15 -12.27
CA MET A 185 7.47 9.81 -11.79
C MET A 185 7.97 9.82 -10.35
N ASP A 186 8.78 10.81 -9.96
CA ASP A 186 9.22 10.98 -8.57
C ASP A 186 8.04 11.25 -7.64
N ARG A 187 7.12 12.12 -8.04
CA ARG A 187 5.89 12.43 -7.28
C ARG A 187 4.94 11.23 -7.15
N LEU A 188 4.86 10.39 -8.18
CA LEU A 188 4.07 9.16 -8.14
C LEU A 188 4.76 8.07 -7.31
N ALA A 189 6.09 7.97 -7.37
CA ALA A 189 6.87 6.99 -6.62
C ALA A 189 6.93 7.30 -5.12
N THR A 190 7.04 8.59 -4.76
CA THR A 190 7.05 9.02 -3.37
C THR A 190 5.69 8.81 -2.70
N GLY A 191 4.59 8.91 -3.47
CA GLY A 191 3.23 8.83 -2.98
C GLY A 191 2.96 9.94 -1.96
N GLN A 192 1.98 10.81 -2.21
CA GLN A 192 1.58 11.78 -1.17
C GLN A 192 0.78 11.12 -0.04
N VAL A 193 1.34 10.09 0.61
CA VAL A 193 1.05 9.83 2.02
C VAL A 193 2.19 10.50 2.75
N ASP A 194 1.88 11.56 3.49
CA ASP A 194 2.88 12.33 4.23
C ASP A 194 3.81 11.37 4.99
N LYS A 195 5.07 11.32 4.53
CA LYS A 195 6.09 10.43 5.09
C LYS A 195 6.27 10.69 6.58
N SER A 196 6.08 11.94 7.01
CA SER A 196 6.12 12.33 8.41
C SER A 196 4.94 11.76 9.18
N TYR A 197 3.71 11.85 8.64
CA TYR A 197 2.52 11.26 9.24
C TYR A 197 2.61 9.72 9.37
N ARG A 198 3.10 9.02 8.33
CA ARG A 198 3.34 7.55 8.43
C ARG A 198 4.35 7.21 9.51
N SER A 199 5.42 8.00 9.59
CA SER A 199 6.47 7.83 10.61
C SER A 199 5.90 8.03 12.00
N GLU A 200 5.11 9.09 12.22
CA GLU A 200 4.47 9.40 13.50
C GLU A 200 3.52 8.28 13.96
N LEU A 201 2.68 7.76 13.05
CA LEU A 201 1.79 6.65 13.37
C LEU A 201 2.57 5.36 13.72
N THR A 202 3.66 5.10 13.02
CA THR A 202 4.51 3.94 13.27
C THR A 202 5.22 4.05 14.61
N GLU A 203 5.77 5.22 14.93
CA GLU A 203 6.40 5.50 16.22
C GLU A 203 5.41 5.36 17.38
N ARG A 204 4.21 5.91 17.22
CA ARG A 204 3.14 5.77 18.21
C ARG A 204 2.73 4.31 18.42
N TYR A 205 2.63 3.54 17.34
CA TYR A 205 2.32 2.11 17.39
C TYR A 205 3.40 1.33 18.15
N ILE A 206 4.69 1.59 17.86
CA ILE A 206 5.82 0.94 18.53
C ILE A 206 5.82 1.30 20.03
N ASP A 207 5.67 2.58 20.39
CA ASP A 207 5.60 3.02 21.80
C ASP A 207 4.46 2.32 22.56
N ILE A 208 3.27 2.22 21.96
CA ILE A 208 2.14 1.50 22.57
C ILE A 208 2.48 0.03 22.74
N MET A 209 2.98 -0.64 21.70
CA MET A 209 3.25 -2.08 21.75
C MET A 209 4.37 -2.43 22.75
N ASP A 210 5.43 -1.62 22.83
CA ASP A 210 6.50 -1.80 23.80
C ASP A 210 5.96 -1.69 25.24
N ARG A 211 5.07 -0.71 25.49
CA ARG A 211 4.44 -0.54 26.81
C ARG A 211 3.46 -1.65 27.14
N LEU A 212 2.69 -2.13 26.16
CA LEU A 212 1.83 -3.30 26.40
C LEU A 212 2.68 -4.55 26.67
N ALA A 213 3.82 -4.70 26.00
CA ALA A 213 4.73 -5.81 26.25
C ALA A 213 5.28 -5.82 27.69
N THR A 214 5.54 -4.65 28.30
CA THR A 214 5.95 -4.59 29.72
C THR A 214 4.86 -5.04 30.69
N LEU A 215 3.58 -4.90 30.30
CA LEU A 215 2.42 -5.43 31.02
C LEU A 215 2.19 -6.93 30.78
N GLY A 216 3.03 -7.57 29.95
CA GLY A 216 2.93 -8.98 29.58
C GLY A 216 2.17 -9.24 28.29
N TYR A 217 1.78 -8.20 27.53
CA TYR A 217 1.06 -8.38 26.27
C TYR A 217 1.95 -9.05 25.21
N ASN A 218 1.50 -10.18 24.67
CA ASN A 218 2.21 -10.91 23.63
C ASN A 218 1.49 -10.76 22.28
N MET A 219 2.16 -10.14 21.31
CA MET A 219 1.61 -9.81 19.99
C MET A 219 1.31 -11.05 19.11
N SER A 220 1.87 -12.20 19.43
CA SER A 220 1.58 -13.47 18.74
C SER A 220 0.43 -14.24 19.38
N LEU A 221 0.15 -14.01 20.67
CA LEU A 221 -0.84 -14.75 21.45
C LEU A 221 -2.13 -13.95 21.67
N HIS A 222 -2.00 -12.72 22.16
CA HIS A 222 -3.15 -11.96 22.67
C HIS A 222 -4.08 -11.43 21.59
N PRO A 223 -3.64 -11.04 20.38
CA PRO A 223 -4.59 -10.71 19.32
C PRO A 223 -5.53 -11.88 18.96
N PRO A 224 -5.05 -13.10 18.59
CA PRO A 224 -5.96 -14.21 18.31
C PRO A 224 -6.71 -14.71 19.56
N PHE A 225 -6.11 -14.61 20.75
CA PHE A 225 -6.80 -14.91 22.01
C PHE A 225 -7.96 -13.94 22.27
N SER A 226 -7.78 -12.64 22.05
CA SER A 226 -8.84 -11.63 22.23
C SER A 226 -10.02 -11.87 21.29
N GLU A 227 -9.74 -12.23 20.03
CA GLU A 227 -10.76 -12.65 19.07
C GLU A 227 -11.51 -13.90 19.56
N PHE A 228 -10.78 -14.92 20.04
CA PHE A 228 -11.38 -16.12 20.62
C PHE A 228 -12.30 -15.80 21.79
N ILE A 229 -11.87 -14.93 22.73
CA ILE A 229 -12.67 -14.53 23.89
C ILE A 229 -13.94 -13.79 23.44
N ILE A 230 -13.82 -12.83 22.53
CA ILE A 230 -14.97 -12.08 21.99
C ILE A 230 -15.97 -13.04 21.32
N ASN A 231 -15.48 -13.99 20.52
CA ASN A 231 -16.33 -14.96 19.84
C ASN A 231 -16.99 -15.97 20.81
N THR A 232 -16.33 -16.28 21.93
CA THR A 232 -16.82 -17.27 22.91
C THR A 232 -17.82 -16.66 23.89
N TYR A 233 -17.53 -15.47 24.41
CA TYR A 233 -18.32 -14.84 25.47
C TYR A 233 -19.22 -13.70 24.98
N GLY A 234 -18.97 -13.19 23.77
CA GLY A 234 -19.70 -12.07 23.19
C GLY A 234 -19.32 -10.70 23.78
N ILE A 235 -19.92 -9.66 23.21
CA ILE A 235 -19.84 -8.28 23.74
C ILE A 235 -21.13 -7.92 24.49
N LEU A 236 -21.04 -6.98 25.43
CA LEU A 236 -22.21 -6.48 26.17
C LEU A 236 -23.23 -5.89 25.19
N LYS A 237 -24.49 -6.36 25.24
CA LYS A 237 -25.53 -6.00 24.27
C LYS A 237 -26.23 -4.67 24.59
N ASN A 238 -26.33 -4.32 25.87
CA ASN A 238 -27.04 -3.14 26.33
C ASN A 238 -26.09 -2.27 27.15
N ARG A 239 -26.21 -0.96 26.98
CA ARG A 239 -25.65 0.01 27.92
C ARG A 239 -26.40 -0.12 29.25
N PRO A 240 -25.74 -0.45 30.37
CA PRO A 240 -26.34 -0.39 31.68
C PRO A 240 -26.78 1.05 31.91
N ASP A 241 -28.01 1.21 32.39
CA ASP A 241 -28.55 2.49 32.79
C ASP A 241 -27.58 3.21 33.74
N THR A 242 -27.57 4.54 33.77
CA THR A 242 -26.63 5.32 34.60
C THR A 242 -26.61 4.90 36.06
N HIS A 243 -27.73 4.36 36.58
CA HIS A 243 -27.83 3.76 37.91
C HIS A 243 -27.09 2.41 38.02
N THR A 244 -27.30 1.49 37.07
CA THR A 244 -26.65 0.16 37.07
C THR A 244 -25.18 0.20 36.66
N ALA A 245 -24.75 1.23 35.92
CA ALA A 245 -23.35 1.47 35.61
C ALA A 245 -22.55 1.90 36.85
N GLN A 246 -23.21 2.61 37.77
CA GLN A 246 -22.65 3.09 39.04
C GLN A 246 -22.75 2.03 40.14
N GLU A 247 -23.80 1.18 40.13
CA GLU A 247 -23.93 0.03 41.04
C GLU A 247 -22.97 -1.13 40.74
N ASN A 248 -22.63 -1.37 39.46
CA ASN A 248 -21.74 -2.46 39.06
C ASN A 248 -20.27 -2.04 38.87
N ASP A 249 -19.95 -0.76 39.12
CA ASP A 249 -18.60 -0.19 39.11
C ASP A 249 -17.70 -0.64 37.94
N TYR A 250 -18.26 -0.63 36.71
CA TYR A 250 -17.58 -1.09 35.49
C TYR A 250 -16.31 -0.31 35.10
N ASN A 251 -15.95 0.71 35.87
CA ASN A 251 -14.72 1.49 35.70
C ASN A 251 -13.66 1.20 36.78
N ASN A 252 -13.95 0.32 37.75
CA ASN A 252 -13.04 -0.03 38.82
C ASN A 252 -12.29 -1.32 38.50
N LEU A 253 -10.96 -1.20 38.45
CA LEU A 253 -10.06 -2.31 38.14
C LEU A 253 -10.22 -3.48 39.12
N VAL A 254 -10.42 -3.21 40.41
CA VAL A 254 -10.51 -4.25 41.45
C VAL A 254 -11.79 -5.07 41.27
N VAL A 255 -12.92 -4.38 41.06
CA VAL A 255 -14.23 -5.03 40.83
C VAL A 255 -14.18 -5.90 39.57
N LEU A 256 -13.57 -5.40 38.48
CA LEU A 256 -13.42 -6.18 37.26
C LEU A 256 -12.50 -7.39 37.44
N GLN A 257 -11.41 -7.26 38.20
CA GLN A 257 -10.53 -8.39 38.52
C GLN A 257 -11.27 -9.48 39.30
N ASP A 258 -12.04 -9.10 40.32
CA ASP A 258 -12.81 -10.05 41.13
C ASP A 258 -13.83 -10.82 40.27
N VAL A 259 -14.59 -10.11 39.42
CA VAL A 259 -15.54 -10.72 38.47
C VAL A 259 -14.84 -11.69 37.51
N MET A 260 -13.65 -11.35 37.01
CA MET A 260 -12.88 -12.23 36.13
C MET A 260 -12.39 -13.48 36.86
N VAL A 261 -11.93 -13.36 38.11
CA VAL A 261 -11.50 -14.49 38.93
C VAL A 261 -12.67 -15.45 39.21
N GLU A 262 -13.87 -14.92 39.42
CA GLU A 262 -15.08 -15.73 39.68
C GLU A 262 -15.64 -16.40 38.42
N THR A 263 -15.59 -15.72 37.27
CA THR A 263 -16.32 -16.14 36.06
C THR A 263 -15.43 -16.86 35.03
N ALA A 264 -14.14 -16.55 34.98
CA ALA A 264 -13.26 -17.08 33.95
C ALA A 264 -12.78 -18.51 34.27
N PRO A 265 -12.69 -19.39 33.25
CA PRO A 265 -11.98 -20.66 33.41
C PRO A 265 -10.54 -20.42 33.82
N SER A 266 -10.04 -21.21 34.77
CA SER A 266 -8.67 -21.08 35.31
C SER A 266 -7.59 -21.14 34.24
N ALA A 267 -7.83 -21.88 33.16
CA ALA A 267 -6.93 -21.97 32.01
C ALA A 267 -6.76 -20.66 31.22
N LEU A 268 -7.75 -19.77 31.27
CA LEU A 268 -7.78 -18.50 30.50
C LEU A 268 -7.50 -17.27 31.38
N LEU A 269 -7.64 -17.41 32.71
CA LEU A 269 -7.62 -16.31 33.66
C LEU A 269 -6.36 -15.44 33.56
N LYS A 270 -5.18 -16.06 33.41
CA LYS A 270 -3.92 -15.32 33.35
C LYS A 270 -3.89 -14.34 32.17
N ASP A 271 -4.19 -14.81 30.97
CA ASP A 271 -4.11 -14.00 29.76
C ASP A 271 -5.26 -12.98 29.71
N LEU A 272 -6.42 -13.33 30.28
CA LEU A 272 -7.53 -12.40 30.52
C LEU A 272 -7.14 -11.24 31.44
N LEU A 273 -6.44 -11.50 32.54
CA LEU A 273 -5.94 -10.45 33.44
C LEU A 273 -4.92 -9.53 32.73
N VAL A 274 -4.07 -10.08 31.84
CA VAL A 274 -3.16 -9.26 31.03
C VAL A 274 -3.94 -8.32 30.11
N LEU A 275 -5.00 -8.80 29.45
CA LEU A 275 -5.87 -7.94 28.63
C LEU A 275 -6.51 -6.82 29.46
N LEU A 276 -6.99 -7.12 30.67
CA LEU A 276 -7.57 -6.11 31.57
C LEU A 276 -6.53 -5.07 32.00
N SER A 277 -5.31 -5.49 32.38
CA SER A 277 -4.22 -4.56 32.72
C SER A 277 -3.84 -3.67 31.53
N CYS A 278 -3.81 -4.22 30.32
CA CYS A 278 -3.55 -3.46 29.10
C CYS A 278 -4.64 -2.43 28.80
N LEU A 279 -5.91 -2.83 28.95
CA LEU A 279 -7.06 -1.94 28.76
C LEU A 279 -7.04 -0.78 29.77
N PHE A 280 -6.75 -1.08 31.04
CA PHE A 280 -6.61 -0.07 32.09
C PHE A 280 -5.49 0.92 31.81
N TYR A 281 -4.32 0.42 31.44
CA TYR A 281 -3.19 1.28 31.05
C TYR A 281 -3.54 2.24 29.90
N LEU A 282 -4.24 1.74 28.87
CA LEU A 282 -4.64 2.55 27.73
C LEU A 282 -5.70 3.59 28.10
N SER A 283 -6.67 3.20 28.93
CA SER A 283 -7.72 4.07 29.47
C SER A 283 -7.15 5.23 30.30
N GLU A 284 -6.12 4.98 31.11
CA GLU A 284 -5.42 6.06 31.83
C GLU A 284 -4.66 6.99 30.88
N LYS A 285 -4.05 6.44 29.82
CA LYS A 285 -3.24 7.22 28.87
C LYS A 285 -4.09 8.09 27.94
N ASP A 286 -5.26 7.60 27.51
CA ASP A 286 -6.14 8.31 26.57
C ASP A 286 -7.31 9.03 27.25
N GLY A 287 -7.47 8.87 28.57
CA GLY A 287 -8.50 9.53 29.38
C GLY A 287 -9.91 9.02 29.11
N LYS A 288 -10.05 7.88 28.44
CA LYS A 288 -11.35 7.27 28.16
C LYS A 288 -11.74 6.28 29.25
N SER A 289 -13.04 6.03 29.38
CA SER A 289 -13.57 4.98 30.26
C SER A 289 -13.10 3.59 29.81
N LEU A 290 -12.90 2.68 30.77
CA LEU A 290 -12.51 1.28 30.52
C LEU A 290 -13.47 0.57 29.56
N ILE A 291 -14.76 0.78 29.76
CA ILE A 291 -15.82 0.28 28.88
C ILE A 291 -16.43 1.48 28.16
N LEU A 292 -16.16 1.55 26.86
CA LEU A 292 -16.77 2.52 25.94
C LEU A 292 -18.17 2.02 25.56
N TRP A 293 -19.16 2.92 25.63
CA TRP A 293 -20.55 2.68 25.23
C TRP A 293 -20.85 3.30 23.88
#